data_AF-A0A662H8Y7-F1
#
_entry.id   AF-A0A662H8Y7-F1
#
_cell.length_a   1.000
_cell.length_b   1.000
_cell.length_c   1.000
_cell.angle_alpha   90.00
_cell.angle_beta   90.00
_cell.angle_gamma   90.00
#
_symmetry.space_group_name_H-M   'P 1'
#
loop_
_entity.id
_entity.type
_entity.pdbx_description
1 polymer ?
#
loop_
_entity_poly.entity_id
_entity_poly.type
_entity_poly.pdbx_seq_one_letter_code
_entity_poly.pdbx_strand_id
1 'polypeptide(L)'
;MRVSNLAVLLAALALLALVLGRLAGLPVAVVMVSGRSMEPSLRLGDLVVAVRSGFGVGDVVIWCTSPTYCVVHRVVNVTDGLIVTKGDNNPVPDAPVPRGLVRYRVVLTIPRELWAPPALLLVGVYAYRRRRALAQVQVGRVAVAVLLSYFLFSLTLALLAPTYFTHNVAPLRIPSINLRSARLWPGGLVALNYTPLGTSIEEVEACLAVAGGLRAPCAAEGGGDGLVVKVPTALLEYMNEHGLSILEVRLNATLSCGQSWRGRLVGRYLVPVPWRPLRVEAGGGVVRIYNPNPAAVRVNVTFMWADEPGPWSRSEASLVLGPGEEAVVEAPRHRYVYADVRYVLAGSIRGVRVRP
;
A
#
# COMPACT_ATOMS: atom_id res chain seq x y z
N MET A 1 28.02 -1.64 -61.46
CA MET A 1 27.70 -2.61 -60.38
C MET A 1 26.73 -3.64 -60.93
N ARG A 2 26.91 -4.95 -60.67
CA ARG A 2 25.91 -5.96 -61.07
C ARG A 2 24.58 -5.67 -60.38
N VAL A 3 23.44 -5.87 -61.05
CA VAL A 3 22.07 -5.60 -60.53
C VAL A 3 21.84 -6.26 -59.15
N SER A 4 22.41 -7.44 -58.93
CA SER A 4 22.41 -8.14 -57.63
C SER A 4 23.03 -7.35 -56.49
N ASN A 5 24.07 -6.54 -56.76
CA ASN A 5 24.76 -5.76 -55.73
C ASN A 5 23.98 -4.50 -55.36
N LEU A 6 23.20 -3.94 -56.30
CA LEU A 6 22.34 -2.79 -56.03
C LEU A 6 21.15 -3.20 -55.16
N ALA A 7 20.50 -4.34 -55.46
CA ALA A 7 19.40 -4.86 -54.66
C ALA A 7 19.81 -5.18 -53.22
N VAL A 8 20.99 -5.81 -53.03
CA VAL A 8 21.54 -6.09 -51.70
C VAL A 8 21.86 -4.80 -50.93
N LEU A 9 22.44 -3.80 -51.61
CA LEU A 9 22.73 -2.50 -51.00
C LEU A 9 21.44 -1.80 -50.54
N LEU A 10 20.41 -1.78 -51.38
CA LEU A 10 19.12 -1.18 -51.06
C LEU A 10 18.42 -1.90 -49.91
N ALA A 11 18.46 -3.24 -49.88
CA ALA A 11 17.90 -4.03 -48.78
C ALA A 11 18.66 -3.77 -47.45
N ALA A 12 19.99 -3.68 -47.51
CA ALA A 12 20.81 -3.35 -46.34
C ALA A 12 20.53 -1.93 -45.83
N LEU A 13 20.39 -0.95 -46.72
CA LEU A 13 20.02 0.42 -46.38
C LEU A 13 18.59 0.50 -45.80
N ALA A 14 17.64 -0.26 -46.34
CA ALA A 14 16.29 -0.33 -45.81
C ALA A 14 16.24 -0.95 -44.40
N LEU A 15 16.97 -2.05 -44.17
CA LEU A 15 17.12 -2.66 -42.84
C LEU A 15 17.79 -1.70 -41.86
N LEU A 16 18.87 -1.04 -42.28
CA LEU A 16 19.55 -0.03 -41.48
C LEU A 16 18.61 1.14 -41.14
N ALA A 17 17.81 1.60 -42.10
CA ALA A 17 16.82 2.63 -41.90
C ALA A 17 15.69 2.19 -40.95
N LEU A 18 15.29 0.92 -40.93
CA LEU A 18 14.29 0.40 -40.00
C LEU A 18 14.83 0.25 -38.56
N VAL A 19 16.11 -0.13 -38.42
CA VAL A 19 16.79 -0.25 -37.11
C VAL A 19 17.12 1.13 -36.54
N LEU A 20 17.66 2.03 -37.37
CA LEU A 20 17.90 3.44 -36.99
C LEU A 20 16.62 4.27 -36.98
N GLY A 21 15.53 3.75 -37.55
CA GLY A 21 14.25 4.42 -37.64
C GLY A 21 13.67 4.80 -36.29
N ARG A 22 14.02 4.02 -35.24
CA ARG A 22 13.71 4.38 -33.85
C ARG A 22 14.34 5.71 -33.42
N LEU A 23 15.58 5.98 -33.83
CA LEU A 23 16.31 7.22 -33.51
C LEU A 23 15.81 8.41 -34.33
N ALA A 24 15.50 8.18 -35.61
CA ALA A 24 14.99 9.21 -36.53
C ALA A 24 13.49 9.49 -36.38
N GLY A 25 12.78 8.68 -35.58
CA GLY A 25 11.36 8.81 -35.39
C GLY A 25 10.53 8.47 -36.64
N LEU A 26 10.90 7.40 -37.33
CA LEU A 26 10.13 6.90 -38.46
C LEU A 26 8.75 6.37 -38.03
N PRO A 27 7.77 6.29 -38.94
CA PRO A 27 6.43 5.78 -38.62
C PRO A 27 6.43 4.31 -38.21
N VAL A 28 7.44 3.54 -38.63
CA VAL A 28 7.62 2.11 -38.33
C VAL A 28 9.02 1.88 -37.77
N ALA A 29 9.13 1.04 -36.75
CA ALA A 29 10.40 0.61 -36.18
C ALA A 29 10.40 -0.90 -35.99
N VAL A 30 11.57 -1.52 -36.21
CA VAL A 30 11.83 -2.92 -35.84
C VAL A 30 12.76 -2.92 -34.64
N VAL A 31 12.32 -3.54 -33.54
CA VAL A 31 13.06 -3.55 -32.28
C VAL A 31 13.28 -4.98 -31.83
N MET A 32 14.50 -5.31 -31.41
CA MET A 32 14.80 -6.60 -30.79
C MET A 32 14.50 -6.53 -29.29
N VAL A 33 13.83 -7.56 -28.77
CA VAL A 33 13.53 -7.72 -27.34
C VAL A 33 14.80 -8.15 -26.61
N SER A 34 15.26 -7.34 -25.66
CA SER A 34 16.53 -7.53 -24.95
C SER A 34 16.38 -8.00 -23.50
N GLY A 35 15.16 -8.27 -23.02
CA GLY A 35 14.87 -8.63 -21.63
C GLY A 35 13.84 -9.74 -21.49
N ARG A 36 13.50 -10.08 -20.24
CA ARG A 36 12.59 -11.18 -19.86
C ARG A 36 11.28 -10.71 -19.20
N SER A 37 11.06 -9.40 -19.12
CA SER A 37 9.89 -8.81 -18.43
C SER A 37 8.56 -9.09 -19.13
N MET A 38 8.60 -9.44 -20.41
CA MET A 38 7.42 -9.77 -21.22
C MET A 38 7.26 -11.28 -21.45
N GLU A 39 8.03 -12.14 -20.79
CA GLU A 39 7.78 -13.58 -20.89
C GLU A 39 6.38 -13.93 -20.30
N PRO A 40 5.63 -14.88 -20.91
CA PRO A 40 5.96 -15.67 -22.08
C PRO A 40 5.58 -15.01 -23.43
N SER A 41 4.95 -13.83 -23.43
CA SER A 41 4.39 -13.22 -24.65
C SER A 41 5.44 -12.71 -25.63
N LEU A 42 6.56 -12.19 -25.12
CA LEU A 42 7.76 -11.84 -25.89
C LEU A 42 8.98 -12.44 -25.20
N ARG A 43 9.87 -13.07 -25.99
CA ARG A 43 11.10 -13.70 -25.51
C ARG A 43 12.33 -12.92 -25.93
N LEU A 44 13.42 -13.14 -25.21
CA LEU A 44 14.73 -12.59 -25.54
C LEU A 44 15.14 -12.97 -26.98
N GLY A 45 15.36 -11.95 -27.81
CA GLY A 45 15.74 -12.09 -29.22
C GLY A 45 14.58 -12.04 -30.22
N ASP A 46 13.33 -11.96 -29.76
CA ASP A 46 12.21 -11.72 -30.67
C ASP A 46 12.32 -10.33 -31.31
N LEU A 47 11.89 -10.20 -32.57
CA LEU A 47 11.78 -8.91 -33.23
C LEU A 47 10.33 -8.45 -33.16
N VAL A 48 10.10 -7.22 -32.72
CA VAL A 48 8.79 -6.59 -32.77
C VAL A 48 8.77 -5.52 -33.85
N VAL A 49 7.73 -5.55 -34.68
CA VAL A 49 7.39 -4.46 -35.59
C VAL A 49 6.40 -3.57 -34.86
N ALA A 50 6.76 -2.29 -34.73
CA ALA A 50 5.99 -1.33 -33.99
C ALA A 50 5.72 -0.09 -34.84
N VAL A 51 4.53 0.48 -34.70
CA VAL A 51 4.06 1.62 -35.52
C VAL A 51 3.62 2.78 -34.65
N ARG A 52 3.82 4.01 -35.16
CA ARG A 52 3.30 5.24 -34.54
C ARG A 52 1.81 5.33 -34.76
N SER A 53 1.03 4.78 -33.84
CA SER A 53 -0.43 4.77 -33.89
C SER A 53 -1.02 4.95 -32.50
N GLY A 54 -2.33 5.21 -32.44
CA GLY A 54 -3.07 5.19 -31.17
C GLY A 54 -2.97 3.83 -30.49
N PHE A 55 -3.04 3.86 -29.16
CA PHE A 55 -3.02 2.67 -28.31
C PHE A 55 -4.05 2.79 -27.18
N GLY A 56 -4.48 1.64 -26.68
CA GLY A 56 -5.42 1.49 -25.57
C GLY A 56 -4.95 0.47 -24.54
N VAL A 57 -5.83 0.18 -23.56
CA VAL A 57 -5.59 -0.86 -22.56
C VAL A 57 -5.50 -2.23 -23.25
N GLY A 58 -4.50 -3.03 -22.88
CA GLY A 58 -4.22 -4.35 -23.46
C GLY A 58 -3.15 -4.34 -24.55
N ASP A 59 -2.88 -3.19 -25.18
CA ASP A 59 -1.86 -3.06 -26.21
C ASP A 59 -0.44 -3.19 -25.61
N VAL A 60 0.49 -3.74 -26.39
CA VAL A 60 1.92 -3.71 -26.07
C VAL A 60 2.53 -2.47 -26.73
N VAL A 61 3.14 -1.62 -25.92
CA VAL A 61 3.68 -0.34 -26.37
C VAL A 61 5.17 -0.23 -26.07
N ILE A 62 5.87 0.56 -26.87
CA ILE A 62 7.25 0.95 -26.67
C ILE A 62 7.25 2.40 -26.19
N TRP A 63 7.57 2.63 -24.92
CA TRP A 63 7.77 3.96 -24.36
C TRP A 63 9.23 4.21 -24.04
N CYS A 64 9.65 5.47 -24.14
CA CYS A 64 11.05 5.86 -24.09
C CYS A 64 11.24 7.10 -23.23
N THR A 65 12.11 7.04 -22.23
CA THR A 65 12.57 8.24 -21.50
C THR A 65 13.76 8.89 -22.17
N SER A 66 14.52 8.14 -22.98
CA SER A 66 15.59 8.64 -23.84
C SER A 66 15.62 7.91 -25.18
N PRO A 67 16.38 8.38 -26.19
CA PRO A 67 16.53 7.64 -27.45
C PRO A 67 17.05 6.21 -27.27
N THR A 68 17.87 5.98 -26.24
CA THR A 68 18.52 4.70 -25.97
C THR A 68 17.78 3.86 -24.93
N TYR A 69 17.09 4.49 -23.98
CA TYR A 69 16.28 3.80 -22.97
C TYR A 69 14.81 3.74 -23.38
N CYS A 70 14.38 2.57 -23.83
CA CYS A 70 12.97 2.28 -24.08
C CYS A 70 12.57 0.95 -23.47
N VAL A 71 11.31 0.88 -23.04
CA VAL A 71 10.69 -0.27 -22.39
C VAL A 71 9.51 -0.71 -23.25
N VAL A 72 9.38 -2.03 -23.40
CA VAL A 72 8.28 -2.67 -24.15
C VAL A 72 7.40 -3.39 -23.15
N HIS A 73 6.23 -2.85 -22.80
CA HIS A 73 5.32 -3.43 -21.82
C HIS A 73 3.85 -3.28 -22.25
N ARG A 74 2.96 -4.03 -21.58
CA ARG A 74 1.52 -3.99 -21.85
C ARG A 74 0.85 -2.87 -21.08
N VAL A 75 -0.01 -2.10 -21.74
CA VAL A 75 -0.81 -1.05 -21.10
C VAL A 75 -1.90 -1.70 -20.25
N VAL A 76 -1.92 -1.38 -18.96
CA VAL A 76 -2.93 -1.88 -18.01
C VAL A 76 -3.92 -0.80 -17.57
N ASN A 77 -3.53 0.48 -17.67
CA ASN A 77 -4.42 1.60 -17.38
C ASN A 77 -4.03 2.85 -18.18
N VAL A 78 -5.03 3.68 -18.52
CA VAL A 78 -4.87 4.99 -19.16
C VAL A 78 -5.81 5.98 -18.45
N THR A 79 -5.24 6.95 -17.75
CA THR A 79 -5.99 7.96 -16.97
C THR A 79 -5.29 9.31 -17.04
N ASP A 80 -6.03 10.37 -17.34
CA ASP A 80 -5.58 11.78 -17.23
C ASP A 80 -4.21 12.07 -17.88
N GLY A 81 -3.99 11.54 -19.09
CA GLY A 81 -2.73 11.74 -19.82
C GLY A 81 -1.54 10.95 -19.29
N LEU A 82 -1.75 10.11 -18.27
CA LEU A 82 -0.80 9.12 -17.78
C LEU A 82 -1.18 7.73 -18.28
N ILE A 83 -0.18 6.87 -18.37
CA ILE A 83 -0.34 5.46 -18.71
C ILE A 83 0.35 4.62 -17.65
N VAL A 84 -0.23 3.49 -17.31
CA VAL A 84 0.40 2.47 -16.48
C VAL A 84 0.65 1.27 -17.38
N THR A 85 1.91 0.85 -17.47
CA THR A 85 2.29 -0.38 -18.15
C THR A 85 2.69 -1.46 -17.16
N LYS A 86 2.73 -2.70 -17.60
CA LYS A 86 3.22 -3.82 -16.82
C LYS A 86 3.89 -4.82 -17.76
N GLY A 87 5.07 -5.30 -17.38
CA GLY A 87 5.66 -6.48 -17.99
C GLY A 87 4.79 -7.71 -17.70
N ASP A 88 4.49 -8.51 -18.71
CA ASP A 88 3.66 -9.71 -18.54
C ASP A 88 4.24 -10.66 -17.46
N ASN A 89 5.56 -10.68 -17.28
CA ASN A 89 6.28 -11.45 -16.26
C ASN A 89 6.54 -10.69 -14.95
N ASN A 90 6.19 -9.40 -14.86
CA ASN A 90 6.46 -8.60 -13.66
C ASN A 90 5.35 -8.82 -12.61
N PRO A 91 5.65 -8.86 -11.30
CA PRO A 91 4.65 -9.06 -10.25
C PRO A 91 3.79 -7.81 -9.99
N VAL A 92 4.33 -6.62 -10.27
CA VAL A 92 3.69 -5.32 -10.04
C VAL A 92 3.69 -4.49 -11.33
N PRO A 93 2.70 -3.60 -11.53
CA PRO A 93 2.75 -2.62 -12.61
C PRO A 93 3.92 -1.65 -12.46
N ASP A 94 4.35 -1.07 -13.57
CA ASP A 94 5.33 0.01 -13.59
C ASP A 94 4.72 1.30 -13.00
N ALA A 95 5.58 2.25 -12.62
CA ALA A 95 5.12 3.58 -12.24
C ALA A 95 4.39 4.26 -13.41
N PRO A 96 3.36 5.09 -13.15
CA PRO A 96 2.68 5.84 -14.21
C PRO A 96 3.66 6.73 -14.99
N VAL A 97 3.59 6.70 -16.32
CA VAL A 97 4.39 7.55 -17.22
C VAL A 97 3.50 8.43 -18.09
N PRO A 98 3.95 9.64 -18.50
CA PRO A 98 3.19 10.48 -19.42
C PRO A 98 2.92 9.78 -20.75
N ARG A 99 1.68 9.91 -21.26
CA ARG A 99 1.23 9.34 -22.54
C ARG A 99 2.13 9.76 -23.71
N GLY A 100 2.71 10.95 -23.65
CA GLY A 100 3.64 11.49 -24.65
C GLY A 100 4.99 10.77 -24.75
N LEU A 101 5.34 9.92 -23.78
CA LEU A 101 6.56 9.09 -23.83
C LEU A 101 6.37 7.81 -24.65
N VAL A 102 5.13 7.42 -24.96
CA VAL A 102 4.87 6.30 -25.86
C VAL A 102 5.25 6.69 -27.28
N ARG A 103 6.12 5.89 -27.89
CA ARG A 103 6.61 6.12 -29.25
C ARG A 103 5.94 5.21 -30.26
N TYR A 104 5.71 3.95 -29.91
CA TYR A 104 5.16 2.97 -30.84
C TYR A 104 4.20 1.99 -30.15
N ARG A 105 3.26 1.46 -30.91
CA ARG A 105 2.46 0.28 -30.56
C ARG A 105 2.97 -0.92 -31.35
N VAL A 106 3.20 -2.04 -30.67
CA VAL A 106 3.62 -3.29 -31.31
C VAL A 106 2.44 -3.88 -32.07
N VAL A 107 2.65 -4.21 -33.34
CA VAL A 107 1.63 -4.77 -34.24
C VAL A 107 1.97 -6.17 -34.73
N LEU A 108 3.25 -6.56 -34.71
CA LEU A 108 3.69 -7.89 -35.10
C LEU A 108 4.89 -8.30 -34.25
N THR A 109 4.91 -9.57 -33.86
CA THR A 109 6.05 -10.23 -33.23
C THR A 109 6.58 -11.31 -34.18
N ILE A 110 7.89 -11.30 -34.40
CA ILE A 110 8.62 -12.31 -35.18
C ILE A 110 9.49 -13.06 -34.18
N PRO A 111 9.12 -14.29 -33.81
CA PRO A 111 9.91 -15.13 -32.92
C PRO A 111 11.34 -15.32 -33.42
N ARG A 112 12.29 -15.37 -32.50
CA ARG A 112 13.71 -15.60 -32.83
C ARG A 112 13.98 -16.85 -33.64
N GLU A 113 13.17 -17.89 -33.45
CA GLU A 113 13.28 -19.16 -34.17
C GLU A 113 12.97 -19.00 -35.68
N LEU A 114 12.23 -17.96 -36.08
CA LEU A 114 11.91 -17.71 -37.48
C LEU A 114 12.98 -16.89 -38.21
N TRP A 115 13.63 -15.94 -37.54
CA TRP A 115 14.57 -15.03 -38.19
C TRP A 115 16.05 -15.38 -37.96
N ALA A 116 16.41 -15.92 -36.79
CA ALA A 116 17.81 -16.14 -36.44
C ALA A 116 18.45 -17.29 -37.24
N PRO A 117 17.83 -18.48 -37.40
CA PRO A 117 18.40 -19.56 -38.22
C PRO A 117 18.68 -19.18 -39.68
N PRO A 118 17.74 -18.57 -40.44
CA PRO A 118 18.02 -18.17 -41.82
C PRO A 118 19.07 -17.05 -41.89
N ALA A 119 19.09 -16.11 -40.94
CA ALA A 119 20.13 -15.08 -40.88
C ALA A 119 21.52 -15.70 -40.68
N LEU A 120 21.67 -16.65 -39.74
CA LEU A 120 22.91 -17.37 -39.50
C LEU A 120 23.34 -18.20 -40.72
N LEU A 121 22.40 -18.85 -41.40
CA LEU A 121 22.67 -19.59 -42.64
C LEU A 121 23.21 -18.66 -43.73
N LEU A 122 22.59 -17.50 -43.94
CA LEU A 122 23.03 -16.52 -44.94
C LEU A 122 24.43 -16.00 -44.64
N VAL A 123 24.73 -15.69 -43.37
CA VAL A 123 26.06 -15.29 -42.92
C VAL A 123 27.07 -16.42 -43.16
N GLY A 124 26.72 -17.65 -42.83
CA GLY A 124 27.55 -18.84 -43.08
C GLY A 124 27.84 -19.06 -44.56
N VAL A 125 26.83 -18.95 -45.43
CA VAL A 125 26.99 -19.05 -46.89
C VAL A 125 27.86 -17.93 -47.43
N TYR A 126 27.70 -16.70 -46.93
CA TYR A 126 28.53 -15.57 -47.31
C TYR A 126 30.00 -15.81 -46.91
N ALA A 127 30.23 -16.22 -45.67
CA ALA A 127 31.56 -16.56 -45.15
C ALA A 127 32.21 -17.69 -45.97
N TYR A 128 31.45 -18.74 -46.29
CA TYR A 128 31.91 -19.85 -47.11
C TYR A 128 32.28 -19.40 -48.54
N ARG A 129 31.43 -18.61 -49.20
CA ARG A 129 31.71 -18.07 -50.54
C ARG A 129 32.93 -17.16 -50.55
N ARG A 130 33.15 -16.41 -49.47
CA ARG A 130 34.29 -15.50 -49.30
C ARG A 130 35.49 -16.15 -48.63
N ARG A 131 35.49 -17.47 -48.35
CA ARG A 131 36.54 -18.16 -47.57
C ARG A 131 37.97 -17.89 -48.02
N ARG A 132 38.23 -17.83 -49.34
CA ARG A 132 39.58 -17.57 -49.88
C ARG A 132 40.00 -16.11 -49.69
N ALA A 133 39.07 -15.18 -49.86
CA ALA A 133 39.32 -13.76 -49.61
C ALA A 133 39.49 -13.50 -48.10
N LEU A 134 38.73 -14.19 -47.25
CA LEU A 134 38.84 -14.14 -45.80
C LEU A 134 40.15 -14.80 -45.29
N ALA A 135 40.63 -15.86 -45.95
CA ALA A 135 41.89 -16.53 -45.61
C ALA A 135 43.15 -15.73 -46.02
N GLN A 136 43.03 -14.86 -47.03
CA GLN A 136 44.12 -13.97 -47.48
C GLN A 136 44.24 -12.71 -46.62
N VAL A 137 43.31 -12.46 -45.70
CA VAL A 137 43.41 -11.29 -44.84
C VAL A 137 44.45 -11.54 -43.77
N GLN A 138 45.47 -10.68 -43.71
CA GLN A 138 46.49 -10.75 -42.66
C GLN A 138 45.79 -10.69 -41.29
N VAL A 139 45.94 -11.77 -40.51
CA VAL A 139 45.27 -11.96 -39.21
C VAL A 139 45.49 -10.73 -38.31
N GLY A 140 46.68 -10.11 -38.36
CA GLY A 140 46.98 -8.88 -37.64
C GLY A 140 46.12 -7.68 -38.05
N ARG A 141 45.85 -7.47 -39.35
CA ARG A 141 45.00 -6.35 -39.83
C ARG A 141 43.53 -6.58 -39.51
N VAL A 142 43.06 -7.84 -39.55
CA VAL A 142 41.71 -8.19 -39.10
C VAL A 142 41.57 -8.00 -37.61
N ALA A 143 42.53 -8.51 -36.82
CA ALA A 143 42.52 -8.38 -35.37
C ALA A 143 42.52 -6.90 -34.95
N VAL A 144 43.37 -6.08 -35.57
CA VAL A 144 43.36 -4.63 -35.34
C VAL A 144 42.02 -4.03 -35.75
N ALA A 145 41.47 -4.32 -36.94
CA ALA A 145 40.18 -3.77 -37.36
C ALA A 145 39.03 -4.21 -36.44
N VAL A 146 39.01 -5.46 -35.97
CA VAL A 146 38.03 -5.99 -35.02
C VAL A 146 38.17 -5.30 -33.68
N LEU A 147 39.38 -5.18 -33.13
CA LEU A 147 39.64 -4.50 -31.87
C LEU A 147 39.29 -3.00 -31.94
N LEU A 148 39.62 -2.34 -33.04
CA LEU A 148 39.30 -0.92 -33.26
C LEU A 148 37.79 -0.73 -33.45
N SER A 149 37.12 -1.63 -34.17
CA SER A 149 35.65 -1.60 -34.31
C SER A 149 34.94 -1.89 -32.99
N TYR A 150 35.46 -2.83 -32.18
CA TYR A 150 34.94 -3.13 -30.85
C TYR A 150 35.17 -1.97 -29.90
N PHE A 151 36.35 -1.33 -29.93
CA PHE A 151 36.65 -0.14 -29.15
C PHE A 151 35.73 1.02 -29.54
N LEU A 152 35.58 1.31 -30.84
CA LEU A 152 34.69 2.37 -31.32
C LEU A 152 33.22 2.06 -31.01
N PHE A 153 32.79 0.81 -31.13
CA PHE A 153 31.44 0.38 -30.76
C PHE A 153 31.21 0.50 -29.25
N SER A 154 32.17 0.09 -28.43
CA SER A 154 32.10 0.20 -26.97
C SER A 154 32.14 1.66 -26.52
N LEU A 155 32.96 2.49 -27.16
CA LEU A 155 33.04 3.92 -26.92
C LEU A 155 31.76 4.63 -27.33
N THR A 156 31.20 4.32 -28.50
CA THR A 156 29.89 4.85 -28.92
C THR A 156 28.79 4.36 -27.98
N LEU A 157 28.79 3.09 -27.55
CA LEU A 157 27.89 2.60 -26.52
C LEU A 157 28.11 3.29 -25.18
N ALA A 158 29.32 3.67 -24.79
CA ALA A 158 29.60 4.39 -23.56
C ALA A 158 29.16 5.87 -23.63
N LEU A 159 29.30 6.48 -24.81
CA LEU A 159 28.86 7.85 -25.10
C LEU A 159 27.35 7.95 -25.31
N LEU A 160 26.71 6.88 -25.81
CA LEU A 160 25.26 6.76 -26.01
C LEU A 160 24.58 6.09 -24.81
N ALA A 161 25.33 5.36 -23.98
CA ALA A 161 24.85 4.86 -22.70
C ALA A 161 24.41 6.11 -21.96
N PRO A 162 23.15 6.18 -21.53
CA PRO A 162 22.71 7.29 -20.72
C PRO A 162 23.66 7.32 -19.51
N THR A 163 24.55 8.32 -19.45
CA THR A 163 25.39 8.62 -18.29
C THR A 163 24.44 8.77 -17.14
N TYR A 164 24.22 7.68 -16.40
CA TYR A 164 23.09 7.45 -15.52
C TYR A 164 22.29 8.73 -15.33
N PHE A 165 21.36 8.99 -16.25
CA PHE A 165 20.28 9.89 -15.94
C PHE A 165 19.51 9.03 -14.92
N THR A 166 19.98 9.04 -13.68
CA THR A 166 19.09 9.24 -12.58
C THR A 166 18.36 10.50 -13.01
N HIS A 167 17.26 10.29 -13.74
CA HIS A 167 16.18 11.19 -13.55
C HIS A 167 16.00 11.15 -12.04
N ASN A 168 16.50 12.19 -11.38
CA ASN A 168 15.75 12.85 -10.35
C ASN A 168 14.42 13.26 -11.00
N VAL A 169 13.61 12.29 -11.47
CA VAL A 169 12.18 12.38 -11.31
C VAL A 169 12.15 12.55 -9.81
N ALA A 170 11.93 13.79 -9.34
CA ALA A 170 11.64 14.02 -7.95
C ALA A 170 10.65 12.91 -7.61
N PRO A 171 10.99 11.97 -6.70
CA PRO A 171 10.21 10.76 -6.51
C PRO A 171 8.78 11.23 -6.40
N LEU A 172 7.91 10.73 -7.29
CA LEU A 172 6.50 11.09 -7.31
C LEU A 172 6.06 11.02 -5.86
N ARG A 173 5.86 12.19 -5.23
CA ARG A 173 5.54 12.26 -3.80
C ARG A 173 4.08 11.91 -3.72
N ILE A 174 3.83 10.61 -3.71
CA ILE A 174 2.49 10.07 -3.56
C ILE A 174 2.04 10.46 -2.15
N PRO A 175 1.00 11.30 -2.02
CA PRO A 175 0.49 11.64 -0.70
C PRO A 175 0.05 10.36 0.00
N SER A 176 0.48 10.19 1.24
CA SER A 176 0.14 9.00 2.02
C SER A 176 -0.17 9.38 3.46
N ILE A 177 -1.07 8.64 4.08
CA ILE A 177 -1.41 8.78 5.49
C ILE A 177 -1.45 7.39 6.10
N ASN A 178 -0.56 7.14 7.06
CA ASN A 178 -0.48 5.85 7.74
C ASN A 178 -0.99 5.99 9.17
N LEU A 179 -1.72 4.99 9.66
CA LEU A 179 -2.11 4.95 11.07
C LEU A 179 -0.89 4.59 11.93
N ARG A 180 -0.57 5.45 12.89
CA ARG A 180 0.47 5.23 13.90
C ARG A 180 -0.07 4.50 15.13
N SER A 181 -1.25 4.87 15.62
CA SER A 181 -1.90 4.17 16.74
C SER A 181 -3.39 4.45 16.82
N ALA A 182 -4.14 3.50 17.40
CA ALA A 182 -5.53 3.66 17.80
C ALA A 182 -5.66 3.22 19.27
N ARG A 183 -5.97 4.13 20.18
CA ARG A 183 -6.03 3.85 21.62
C ARG A 183 -7.29 4.43 22.25
N LEU A 184 -7.91 3.64 23.13
CA LEU A 184 -9.01 4.11 23.96
C LEU A 184 -8.48 4.80 25.22
N TRP A 185 -8.97 6.00 25.47
CA TRP A 185 -8.74 6.80 26.66
C TRP A 185 -9.95 6.73 27.60
N PRO A 186 -9.78 7.11 28.89
CA PRO A 186 -10.89 7.25 29.83
C PRO A 186 -12.01 8.13 29.27
N GLY A 187 -13.26 7.81 29.60
CA GLY A 187 -14.43 8.56 29.12
C GLY A 187 -14.88 8.22 27.69
N GLY A 188 -14.40 7.12 27.10
CA GLY A 188 -14.87 6.65 25.80
C GLY A 188 -14.28 7.38 24.59
N LEU A 189 -13.13 8.03 24.77
CA LEU A 189 -12.44 8.75 23.70
C LEU A 189 -11.44 7.84 23.00
N VAL A 190 -11.55 7.65 21.70
CA VAL A 190 -10.60 6.89 20.88
C VAL A 190 -9.68 7.86 20.17
N ALA A 191 -8.40 7.85 20.54
CA ALA A 191 -7.37 8.63 19.87
C ALA A 191 -6.78 7.84 18.69
N LEU A 192 -6.96 8.36 17.48
CA LEU A 192 -6.37 7.86 16.23
C LEU A 192 -5.25 8.80 15.82
N ASN A 193 -4.01 8.29 15.84
CA ASN A 193 -2.83 9.05 15.46
C ASN A 193 -2.33 8.59 14.10
N TYR A 194 -1.99 9.53 13.22
CA TYR A 194 -1.54 9.30 11.85
C TYR A 194 -0.13 9.89 11.61
N THR A 195 0.50 9.43 10.54
CA THR A 195 1.73 10.02 9.98
C THR A 195 1.45 10.50 8.56
N PRO A 196 1.01 11.76 8.40
CA PRO A 196 0.76 12.34 7.09
C PRO A 196 2.06 12.64 6.32
N LEU A 197 2.08 12.33 5.02
CA LEU A 197 3.14 12.67 4.08
C LEU A 197 2.50 13.33 2.85
N GLY A 198 2.64 14.65 2.71
CA GLY A 198 2.08 15.40 1.59
C GLY A 198 0.54 15.49 1.57
N THR A 199 -0.11 15.22 2.70
CA THR A 199 -1.57 15.29 2.88
C THR A 199 -1.92 15.66 4.31
N SER A 200 -3.14 16.13 4.58
CA SER A 200 -3.67 16.33 5.93
C SER A 200 -5.15 16.02 5.98
N ILE A 201 -5.65 15.60 7.15
CA ILE A 201 -7.08 15.41 7.38
C ILE A 201 -7.74 16.79 7.51
N GLU A 202 -8.76 17.05 6.69
CA GLU A 202 -9.51 18.31 6.64
C GLU A 202 -10.78 18.20 7.49
N GLU A 203 -11.67 17.25 7.17
CA GLU A 203 -12.93 17.05 7.89
C GLU A 203 -13.31 15.56 7.96
N VAL A 204 -14.04 15.17 9.00
CA VAL A 204 -14.63 13.83 9.12
C VAL A 204 -16.10 13.89 8.69
N GLU A 205 -16.41 13.30 7.54
CA GLU A 205 -17.75 13.29 6.95
C GLU A 205 -18.71 12.34 7.70
N ALA A 206 -18.19 11.19 8.14
CA ALA A 206 -19.00 10.18 8.81
C ALA A 206 -18.16 9.36 9.79
N CYS A 207 -18.75 9.04 10.95
CA CYS A 207 -18.15 8.19 11.97
C CYS A 207 -19.19 7.21 12.49
N LEU A 208 -18.82 5.94 12.56
CA LEU A 208 -19.70 4.88 13.04
C LEU A 208 -18.94 3.89 13.93
N ALA A 209 -19.39 3.73 15.16
CA ALA A 209 -18.87 2.77 16.13
C ALA A 209 -19.72 1.49 16.10
N VAL A 210 -19.07 0.34 16.03
CA VAL A 210 -19.71 -0.97 15.90
C VAL A 210 -19.16 -1.93 16.95
N ALA A 211 -20.06 -2.58 17.68
CA ALA A 211 -19.70 -3.68 18.58
C ALA A 211 -20.84 -4.70 18.64
N GLY A 212 -20.53 -5.99 18.45
CA GLY A 212 -21.51 -7.08 18.61
C GLY A 212 -22.76 -6.94 17.75
N GLY A 213 -22.65 -6.36 16.55
CA GLY A 213 -23.77 -6.10 15.64
C GLY A 213 -24.51 -4.78 15.88
N LEU A 214 -24.36 -4.15 17.05
CA LEU A 214 -24.90 -2.84 17.33
C LEU A 214 -24.08 -1.75 16.63
N ARG A 215 -24.75 -0.74 16.09
CA ARG A 215 -24.16 0.37 15.33
C ARG A 215 -24.60 1.67 15.96
N ALA A 216 -23.65 2.51 16.35
CA ALA A 216 -23.93 3.81 16.93
C ALA A 216 -23.15 4.91 16.18
N PRO A 217 -23.78 6.04 15.86
CA PRO A 217 -23.06 7.19 15.31
C PRO A 217 -22.05 7.70 16.35
N CYS A 218 -20.85 8.06 15.91
CA CYS A 218 -19.84 8.70 16.75
C CYS A 218 -19.54 10.11 16.26
N ALA A 219 -19.00 10.95 17.15
CA ALA A 219 -18.46 12.25 16.79
C ALA A 219 -16.94 12.14 16.69
N ALA A 220 -16.32 12.77 15.70
CA ALA A 220 -14.88 12.82 15.56
C ALA A 220 -14.45 14.28 15.46
N GLU A 221 -13.47 14.65 16.27
CA GLU A 221 -12.91 16.00 16.33
C GLU A 221 -11.39 15.92 16.07
N GLY A 222 -10.82 17.00 15.54
CA GLY A 222 -9.39 17.09 15.22
C GLY A 222 -9.13 17.29 13.72
N GLY A 223 -7.89 17.05 13.31
CA GLY A 223 -7.41 17.31 11.95
C GLY A 223 -5.89 17.29 11.88
N GLY A 224 -5.34 17.26 10.66
CA GLY A 224 -3.90 17.13 10.47
C GLY A 224 -3.40 15.70 10.67
N ASP A 225 -2.80 15.42 11.83
CA ASP A 225 -2.13 14.15 12.15
C ASP A 225 -2.86 13.32 13.24
N GLY A 226 -3.96 13.83 13.81
CA GLY A 226 -4.67 13.16 14.89
C GLY A 226 -6.18 13.41 14.85
N LEU A 227 -6.94 12.36 15.14
CA LEU A 227 -8.40 12.43 15.34
C LEU A 227 -8.76 11.86 16.71
N VAL A 228 -9.70 12.51 17.38
CA VAL A 228 -10.30 12.03 18.63
C VAL A 228 -11.75 11.69 18.35
N VAL A 229 -12.08 10.41 18.47
CA VAL A 229 -13.42 9.88 18.25
C VAL A 229 -14.12 9.68 19.58
N LYS A 230 -15.21 10.40 19.80
CA LYS A 230 -16.09 10.24 20.96
C LYS A 230 -17.09 9.12 20.70
N VAL A 231 -16.95 8.05 21.46
CA VAL A 231 -17.80 6.86 21.35
C VAL A 231 -18.97 6.99 22.33
N PRO A 232 -20.21 6.69 21.90
CA PRO A 232 -21.37 6.74 22.79
C PRO A 232 -21.21 5.83 24.02
N THR A 233 -21.47 6.35 25.20
CA THR A 233 -21.36 5.62 26.48
C THR A 233 -22.26 4.39 26.50
N ALA A 234 -23.48 4.50 25.97
CA ALA A 234 -24.43 3.38 25.86
C ALA A 234 -23.86 2.18 25.09
N LEU A 235 -23.02 2.41 24.07
CA LEU A 235 -22.37 1.32 23.33
C LEU A 235 -21.31 0.63 24.21
N LEU A 236 -20.54 1.40 24.98
CA LEU A 236 -19.53 0.85 25.88
C LEU A 236 -20.16 0.07 27.04
N GLU A 237 -21.30 0.53 27.56
CA GLU A 237 -22.10 -0.19 28.57
C GLU A 237 -22.62 -1.52 28.02
N TYR A 238 -23.21 -1.51 26.81
CA TYR A 238 -23.64 -2.72 26.11
C TYR A 238 -22.49 -3.71 25.92
N MET A 239 -21.30 -3.22 25.54
CA MET A 239 -20.11 -4.06 25.41
C MET A 239 -19.68 -4.70 26.72
N ASN A 240 -19.73 -3.95 27.83
CA ASN A 240 -19.42 -4.49 29.15
C ASN A 240 -20.40 -5.59 29.56
N GLU A 241 -21.71 -5.39 29.32
CA GLU A 241 -22.76 -6.36 29.66
C GLU A 241 -22.69 -7.65 28.81
N HIS A 242 -22.22 -7.56 27.57
CA HIS A 242 -22.15 -8.69 26.63
C HIS A 242 -20.75 -9.31 26.51
N GLY A 243 -19.77 -8.83 27.28
CA GLY A 243 -18.40 -9.36 27.27
C GLY A 243 -17.61 -9.08 26.00
N LEU A 244 -17.92 -7.98 25.31
CA LEU A 244 -17.25 -7.57 24.08
C LEU A 244 -16.00 -6.75 24.40
N SER A 245 -14.85 -7.13 23.85
CA SER A 245 -13.56 -6.47 24.12
C SER A 245 -12.96 -5.77 22.89
N ILE A 246 -13.64 -5.83 21.73
CA ILE A 246 -13.18 -5.20 20.49
C ILE A 246 -14.26 -4.22 20.02
N LEU A 247 -13.87 -2.96 19.89
CA LEU A 247 -14.68 -1.90 19.32
C LEU A 247 -14.20 -1.60 17.90
N GLU A 248 -15.08 -1.68 16.91
CA GLU A 248 -14.75 -1.27 15.54
C GLU A 248 -15.19 0.19 15.33
N VAL A 249 -14.24 1.07 14.99
CA VAL A 249 -14.52 2.45 14.58
C VAL A 249 -14.35 2.54 13.07
N ARG A 250 -15.41 2.94 12.38
CA ARG A 250 -15.41 3.22 10.95
C ARG A 250 -15.48 4.72 10.73
N LEU A 251 -14.60 5.27 9.91
CA LEU A 251 -14.65 6.69 9.58
C LEU A 251 -14.41 6.95 8.09
N ASN A 252 -15.09 7.97 7.59
CA ASN A 252 -14.84 8.59 6.30
C ASN A 252 -14.40 10.03 6.55
N ALA A 253 -13.23 10.39 6.04
CA ALA A 253 -12.70 11.74 6.16
C ALA A 253 -12.18 12.26 4.82
N THR A 254 -12.27 13.57 4.62
CA THR A 254 -11.67 14.27 3.49
C THR A 254 -10.21 14.56 3.79
N LEU A 255 -9.37 14.31 2.79
CA LEU A 255 -7.95 14.61 2.82
C LEU A 255 -7.66 15.78 1.91
N SER A 256 -6.90 16.76 2.40
CA SER A 256 -6.35 17.84 1.60
C SER A 256 -4.95 17.44 1.12
N CYS A 257 -4.70 17.49 -0.19
CA CYS A 257 -3.43 17.14 -0.83
C CYS A 257 -2.91 18.36 -1.62
N GLY A 258 -2.26 19.29 -0.93
CA GLY A 258 -1.80 20.56 -1.53
C GLY A 258 -2.97 21.49 -1.89
N GLN A 259 -2.80 22.35 -2.90
CA GLN A 259 -3.80 23.38 -3.24
C GLN A 259 -4.91 22.92 -4.20
N SER A 260 -4.89 21.68 -4.70
CA SER A 260 -5.71 21.31 -5.86
C SER A 260 -6.40 19.95 -5.78
N TRP A 261 -5.91 19.01 -4.96
CA TRP A 261 -6.42 17.64 -4.93
C TRP A 261 -7.07 17.32 -3.59
N ARG A 262 -8.24 16.68 -3.65
CA ARG A 262 -8.92 16.10 -2.48
C ARG A 262 -8.87 14.58 -2.55
N GLY A 263 -8.50 13.96 -1.44
CA GLY A 263 -8.56 12.52 -1.25
C GLY A 263 -9.67 12.13 -0.27
N ARG A 264 -9.94 10.83 -0.14
CA ARG A 264 -10.85 10.30 0.87
C ARG A 264 -10.15 9.21 1.67
N LEU A 265 -10.17 9.34 2.99
CA LEU A 265 -9.74 8.32 3.93
C LEU A 265 -10.96 7.49 4.33
N VAL A 266 -10.94 6.19 4.03
CA VAL A 266 -11.94 5.23 4.52
C VAL A 266 -11.23 4.30 5.50
N GLY A 267 -11.45 4.53 6.79
CA GLY A 267 -10.77 3.83 7.86
C GLY A 267 -11.67 2.82 8.56
N ARG A 268 -11.11 1.66 8.91
CA ARG A 268 -11.72 0.67 9.83
C ARG A 268 -10.69 0.31 10.90
N TYR A 269 -10.95 0.71 12.14
CA TYR A 269 -10.03 0.57 13.26
C TYR A 269 -10.60 -0.37 14.30
N LEU A 270 -9.88 -1.45 14.60
CA LEU A 270 -10.23 -2.37 15.67
C LEU A 270 -9.51 -1.92 16.95
N VAL A 271 -10.26 -1.38 17.89
CA VAL A 271 -9.75 -0.81 19.14
C VAL A 271 -10.05 -1.78 20.29
N PRO A 272 -9.04 -2.32 20.96
CA PRO A 272 -9.26 -3.17 22.12
C PRO A 272 -9.76 -2.34 23.31
N VAL A 273 -10.78 -2.84 24.00
CA VAL A 273 -11.37 -2.26 25.20
C VAL A 273 -10.94 -3.10 26.42
N PRO A 274 -10.00 -2.62 27.24
CA PRO A 274 -9.49 -3.39 28.37
C PRO A 274 -10.42 -3.27 29.57
N TRP A 275 -11.25 -4.29 29.81
CA TRP A 275 -12.06 -4.40 31.03
C TRP A 275 -11.19 -4.76 32.25
N ARG A 276 -11.27 -3.95 33.30
CA ARG A 276 -10.51 -4.11 34.55
C ARG A 276 -11.46 -4.21 35.75
N PRO A 277 -11.17 -5.05 36.76
CA PRO A 277 -11.92 -5.06 38.00
C PRO A 277 -11.99 -3.67 38.65
N LEU A 278 -13.12 -3.39 39.31
CA LEU A 278 -13.25 -2.19 40.15
C LEU A 278 -12.23 -2.26 41.29
N ARG A 279 -11.64 -1.11 41.66
CA ARG A 279 -10.78 -1.05 42.85
C ARG A 279 -11.67 -0.80 44.05
N VAL A 280 -11.65 -1.72 45.01
CA VAL A 280 -12.47 -1.66 46.22
C VAL A 280 -11.54 -1.61 47.41
N GLU A 281 -11.62 -0.54 48.18
CA GLU A 281 -10.84 -0.33 49.40
C GLU A 281 -11.79 -0.11 50.57
N ALA A 282 -11.45 -0.65 51.74
CA ALA A 282 -12.29 -0.63 52.91
C ALA A 282 -11.46 -0.26 54.14
N GLY A 283 -11.96 0.68 54.94
CA GLY A 283 -11.28 1.11 56.15
C GLY A 283 -11.85 2.41 56.72
N GLY A 284 -11.87 2.50 58.05
CA GLY A 284 -12.39 3.67 58.77
C GLY A 284 -13.92 3.75 58.76
N GLY A 285 -14.61 2.63 58.56
CA GLY A 285 -16.07 2.58 58.51
C GLY A 285 -16.68 2.99 57.16
N VAL A 286 -15.87 3.00 56.09
CA VAL A 286 -16.30 3.33 54.73
C VAL A 286 -15.75 2.35 53.71
N VAL A 287 -16.48 2.20 52.60
CA VAL A 287 -16.06 1.45 51.42
C VAL A 287 -15.88 2.43 50.27
N ARG A 288 -14.67 2.51 49.71
CA ARG A 288 -14.32 3.29 48.53
C ARG A 288 -14.31 2.39 47.30
N ILE A 289 -15.01 2.77 46.25
CA ILE A 289 -15.15 1.99 45.02
C ILE A 289 -14.81 2.89 43.84
N TYR A 290 -13.73 2.54 43.12
CA TYR A 290 -13.25 3.29 41.97
C TYR A 290 -13.44 2.49 40.66
N ASN A 291 -13.95 3.17 39.63
CA ASN A 291 -14.16 2.61 38.30
C ASN A 291 -13.03 2.96 37.31
N PRO A 292 -12.09 2.03 37.02
CA PRO A 292 -11.05 2.26 36.01
C PRO A 292 -11.52 2.07 34.56
N ASN A 293 -12.78 1.70 34.32
CA ASN A 293 -13.27 1.32 33.00
C ASN A 293 -13.81 2.52 32.21
N PRO A 294 -13.82 2.43 30.86
CA PRO A 294 -14.31 3.51 30.00
C PRO A 294 -15.85 3.59 29.94
N ALA A 295 -16.57 2.64 30.53
CA ALA A 295 -18.03 2.57 30.59
C ALA A 295 -18.52 2.79 32.02
N ALA A 296 -19.75 3.26 32.16
CA ALA A 296 -20.40 3.27 33.47
C ALA A 296 -20.66 1.84 33.94
N VAL A 297 -20.51 1.59 35.24
CA VAL A 297 -20.72 0.27 35.85
C VAL A 297 -21.73 0.39 36.97
N ARG A 298 -22.80 -0.41 36.89
CA ARG A 298 -23.76 -0.56 37.99
C ARG A 298 -23.17 -1.48 39.06
N VAL A 299 -23.17 -0.98 40.29
CA VAL A 299 -22.61 -1.66 41.45
C VAL A 299 -23.70 -1.79 42.52
N ASN A 300 -23.83 -3.00 43.07
CA ASN A 300 -24.68 -3.27 44.21
C ASN A 300 -23.79 -3.60 45.42
N VAL A 301 -23.95 -2.84 46.49
CA VAL A 301 -23.25 -3.02 47.76
C VAL A 301 -24.23 -3.59 48.76
N THR A 302 -23.94 -4.77 49.30
CA THR A 302 -24.73 -5.39 50.36
C THR A 302 -23.95 -5.34 51.66
N PHE A 303 -24.41 -4.55 52.63
CA PHE A 303 -23.86 -4.57 53.97
C PHE A 303 -24.50 -5.69 54.78
N MET A 304 -23.68 -6.41 55.52
CA MET A 304 -24.11 -7.43 56.48
C MET A 304 -23.51 -7.08 57.83
N TRP A 305 -24.33 -7.01 58.88
CA TRP A 305 -23.83 -6.75 60.23
C TRP A 305 -24.48 -7.62 61.32
N ALA A 306 -23.75 -7.77 62.43
CA ALA A 306 -24.19 -8.41 63.66
C ALA A 306 -23.41 -7.85 64.87
N ASP A 307 -24.06 -7.69 66.01
CA ASP A 307 -23.41 -7.27 67.27
C ASP A 307 -23.10 -8.46 68.20
N GLU A 308 -23.87 -9.55 68.05
CA GLU A 308 -23.74 -10.81 68.79
C GLU A 308 -23.78 -12.00 67.81
N PRO A 309 -23.25 -13.18 68.19
CA PRO A 309 -23.35 -14.39 67.36
C PRO A 309 -24.82 -14.74 67.06
N GLY A 310 -25.21 -14.73 65.78
CA GLY A 310 -26.61 -14.91 65.40
C GLY A 310 -26.89 -14.57 63.93
N PRO A 311 -28.16 -14.43 63.54
CA PRO A 311 -28.54 -14.06 62.18
C PRO A 311 -28.04 -12.66 61.83
N TRP A 312 -27.51 -12.51 60.62
CA TRP A 312 -26.99 -11.26 60.11
C TRP A 312 -28.12 -10.37 59.60
N SER A 313 -28.09 -9.09 59.98
CA SER A 313 -28.91 -8.05 59.34
C SER A 313 -28.27 -7.63 58.03
N ARG A 314 -29.08 -7.22 57.05
CA ARG A 314 -28.60 -6.81 55.72
C ARG A 314 -29.27 -5.54 55.21
N SER A 315 -28.51 -4.74 54.46
CA SER A 315 -29.01 -3.63 53.65
C SER A 315 -28.32 -3.63 52.29
N GLU A 316 -29.02 -3.12 51.28
CA GLU A 316 -28.52 -3.04 49.91
C GLU A 316 -28.52 -1.58 49.44
N ALA A 317 -27.47 -1.19 48.74
CA ALA A 317 -27.34 0.09 48.07
C ALA A 317 -26.90 -0.15 46.61
N SER A 318 -27.63 0.44 45.67
CA SER A 318 -27.27 0.41 44.24
C SER A 318 -26.74 1.76 43.81
N LEU A 319 -25.61 1.75 43.12
CA LEU A 319 -24.94 2.95 42.61
C LEU A 319 -24.45 2.72 41.18
N VAL A 320 -24.31 3.80 40.41
CA VAL A 320 -23.79 3.77 39.04
C VAL A 320 -22.53 4.61 39.03
N LEU A 321 -21.39 3.98 38.76
CA LEU A 321 -20.09 4.65 38.68
C LEU A 321 -19.76 4.95 37.23
N GLY A 322 -19.62 6.22 36.89
CA GLY A 322 -19.09 6.66 35.61
C GLY A 322 -17.60 6.32 35.41
N PRO A 323 -17.05 6.53 34.21
CA PRO A 323 -15.65 6.28 33.91
C PRO A 323 -14.71 7.15 34.77
N GLY A 324 -13.81 6.53 35.53
CA GLY A 324 -12.87 7.23 36.41
C GLY A 324 -13.51 7.83 37.67
N GLU A 325 -14.77 7.54 37.94
CA GLU A 325 -15.47 8.00 39.14
C GLU A 325 -15.14 7.12 40.36
N GLU A 326 -15.16 7.74 41.54
CA GLU A 326 -15.03 7.07 42.83
C GLU A 326 -16.28 7.36 43.68
N ALA A 327 -16.90 6.32 44.23
CA ALA A 327 -17.95 6.45 45.25
C ALA A 327 -17.43 6.02 46.62
N VAL A 328 -17.92 6.72 47.64
CA VAL A 328 -17.69 6.40 49.04
C VAL A 328 -19.03 6.02 49.65
N VAL A 329 -19.12 4.83 50.24
CA VAL A 329 -20.34 4.33 50.89
C VAL A 329 -20.05 4.12 52.36
N GLU A 330 -20.82 4.78 53.23
CA GLU A 330 -20.70 4.64 54.68
C GLU A 330 -21.23 3.28 55.15
N ALA A 331 -20.45 2.61 55.99
CA ALA A 331 -20.84 1.33 56.56
C ALA A 331 -21.66 1.51 57.86
N PRO A 332 -22.65 0.64 58.12
CA PRO A 332 -23.34 0.61 59.41
C PRO A 332 -22.36 0.42 60.57
N ARG A 333 -22.60 1.13 61.69
CA ARG A 333 -21.73 1.05 62.87
C ARG A 333 -22.13 -0.10 63.79
N HIS A 334 -21.53 -1.27 63.58
CA HIS A 334 -21.75 -2.48 64.37
C HIS A 334 -20.44 -3.22 64.65
N ARG A 335 -20.46 -4.17 65.58
CA ARG A 335 -19.25 -4.91 66.01
C ARG A 335 -18.64 -5.75 64.89
N TYR A 336 -19.48 -6.43 64.11
CA TYR A 336 -19.08 -7.18 62.94
C TYR A 336 -19.82 -6.64 61.72
N VAL A 337 -19.07 -6.20 60.71
CA VAL A 337 -19.61 -5.62 59.47
C VAL A 337 -18.82 -6.14 58.28
N TYR A 338 -19.53 -6.56 57.25
CA TYR A 338 -18.98 -6.94 55.96
C TYR A 338 -19.74 -6.22 54.85
N ALA A 339 -19.04 -5.88 53.77
CA ALA A 339 -19.65 -5.38 52.56
C ALA A 339 -19.37 -6.35 51.40
N ASP A 340 -20.42 -6.83 50.74
CA ASP A 340 -20.33 -7.59 49.48
C ASP A 340 -20.62 -6.64 48.31
N VAL A 341 -19.60 -6.36 47.50
CA VAL A 341 -19.67 -5.46 46.35
C VAL A 341 -19.81 -6.30 45.09
N ARG A 342 -20.95 -6.24 44.42
CA ARG A 342 -21.25 -7.00 43.19
C ARG A 342 -21.47 -6.07 42.00
N TYR A 343 -20.93 -6.46 40.85
CA TYR A 343 -21.04 -5.69 39.61
C TYR A 343 -20.87 -6.58 38.38
N VAL A 344 -21.32 -6.11 37.22
CA VAL A 344 -21.12 -6.80 35.93
C VAL A 344 -19.85 -6.27 35.27
N LEU A 345 -18.95 -7.18 34.91
CA LEU A 345 -17.73 -6.88 34.17
C LEU A 345 -17.53 -7.91 33.06
N ALA A 346 -17.39 -7.41 31.82
CA ALA A 346 -17.13 -8.23 30.64
C ALA A 346 -18.08 -9.45 30.54
N GLY A 347 -19.38 -9.24 30.72
CA GLY A 347 -20.43 -10.26 30.63
C GLY A 347 -20.53 -11.21 31.82
N SER A 348 -19.71 -11.00 32.86
CA SER A 348 -19.68 -11.84 34.06
C SER A 348 -20.00 -11.03 35.32
N ILE A 349 -20.73 -11.63 36.26
CA ILE A 349 -20.91 -11.04 37.59
C ILE A 349 -19.61 -11.24 38.38
N ARG A 350 -19.07 -10.14 38.92
CA ARG A 350 -17.92 -10.12 39.82
C ARG A 350 -18.38 -9.67 41.21
N GLY A 351 -17.70 -10.19 42.23
CA GLY A 351 -18.01 -9.91 43.64
C GLY A 351 -16.72 -9.77 44.44
N VAL A 352 -16.68 -8.79 45.34
CA VAL A 352 -15.58 -8.61 46.30
C VAL A 352 -16.18 -8.40 47.68
N ARG A 353 -15.77 -9.21 48.66
CA ARG A 353 -16.18 -9.05 50.06
C ARG A 353 -15.07 -8.36 50.84
N VAL A 354 -15.41 -7.26 51.50
CA VAL A 354 -14.47 -6.45 52.30
C VAL A 354 -15.01 -6.21 53.71
N ARG A 355 -14.12 -5.83 54.63
CA ARG A 355 -14.46 -5.40 55.99
C ARG A 355 -14.20 -3.89 56.10
N PRO A 356 -15.25 -3.05 56.20
CA PRO A 356 -15.15 -1.58 56.28
C PRO A 356 -14.42 -1.04 57.51
#